data_AF-A0A1I4EPK4-F1
#
_entry.id   AF-A0A1I4EPK4-F1
#
_cell.length_a   1.000
_cell.length_b   1.000
_cell.length_c   1.000
_cell.angle_alpha   90.00
_cell.angle_beta   90.00
_cell.angle_gamma   90.00
#
_symmetry.space_group_name_H-M   'P 1'
#
loop_
_entity.id
_entity.type
_entity.pdbx_description
1 polymer ?
#
loop_
_entity_poly.entity_id
_entity_poly.type
_entity_poly.pdbx_seq_one_letter_code
_entity_poly.pdbx_strand_id
1 'polypeptide(L)'
;MRTLYRPVGLYEMQLILNRGLKGFPPRLPEQPNFYSVLSKHYAEQMAMNWNTDDAQSGFSGFVTEWDMNESYINKLDRQIVGTALHEELWVPAEQLPRFNTQIQGAIRLIDVYYGSQYKCEISGDFVSAGTNVVEQFLFFKVMLDCNALDLRREVERNWQLVLLNFKFWVLADPFQLGVSRKEKQRLLGEMTNAWQFIRPELRLLGKEMIINGKKHAE
;
A
#
# COMPACT_ATOMS: atom_id res chain seq x y z
N MET A 1 4.16 24.59 0.90
CA MET A 1 3.54 23.26 1.13
C MET A 1 4.64 22.25 1.00
N ARG A 2 4.69 21.24 1.87
CA ARG A 2 5.75 20.23 1.84
C ARG A 2 5.15 18.84 1.94
N THR A 3 5.68 17.93 1.13
CA THR A 3 5.34 16.50 1.17
C THR A 3 6.17 15.80 2.24
N LEU A 4 5.49 15.00 3.06
CA LEU A 4 6.08 14.14 4.08
C LEU A 4 5.83 12.69 3.69
N TYR A 5 6.65 11.79 4.25
CA TYR A 5 6.58 10.37 3.97
C TYR A 5 6.53 9.57 5.27
N ARG A 6 5.98 8.35 5.20
CA ARG A 6 6.07 7.37 6.28
C ARG A 6 6.01 5.96 5.71
N PRO A 7 6.99 5.09 6.03
CA PRO A 7 6.85 3.67 5.84
C PRO A 7 5.86 3.11 6.87
N VAL A 8 4.93 2.28 6.44
CA VAL A 8 3.97 1.60 7.31
C VAL A 8 3.90 0.11 6.96
N GLY A 9 3.62 -0.73 7.95
CA GLY A 9 3.33 -2.14 7.74
C GLY A 9 1.90 -2.39 7.24
N LEU A 10 1.59 -3.63 6.90
CA LEU A 10 0.27 -4.06 6.40
C LEU A 10 -0.89 -3.66 7.32
N TYR A 11 -0.75 -3.90 8.63
CA TYR A 11 -1.83 -3.64 9.58
C TYR A 11 -2.07 -2.14 9.79
N GLU A 12 -1.01 -1.33 9.86
CA GLU A 12 -1.13 0.13 9.94
C GLU A 12 -1.74 0.69 8.64
N MET A 13 -1.35 0.18 7.47
CA MET A 13 -1.94 0.56 6.18
C MET A 13 -3.45 0.26 6.12
N GLN A 14 -3.89 -0.91 6.61
CA GLN A 14 -5.32 -1.25 6.70
C GLN A 14 -6.09 -0.25 7.57
N LEU A 15 -5.53 0.16 8.72
CA LEU A 15 -6.15 1.18 9.57
C LEU A 15 -6.25 2.54 8.88
N ILE A 16 -5.24 2.93 8.09
CA ILE A 16 -5.27 4.16 7.29
C ILE A 16 -6.36 4.08 6.20
N LEU A 17 -6.49 2.93 5.52
CA LEU A 17 -7.54 2.69 4.52
C LEU A 17 -8.94 2.73 5.11
N ASN A 18 -9.14 2.11 6.29
CA ASN A 18 -10.42 2.13 7.00
C ASN A 18 -10.81 3.53 7.50
N ARG A 19 -9.83 4.43 7.62
CA ARG A 19 -10.03 5.87 7.90
C ARG A 19 -10.18 6.71 6.63
N GLY A 20 -10.33 6.08 5.46
CA GLY A 20 -10.51 6.78 4.19
C GLY A 20 -9.28 7.58 3.75
N LEU A 21 -8.07 7.16 4.15
CA LEU A 21 -6.80 7.84 3.83
C LEU A 21 -6.73 9.29 4.37
N LYS A 22 -7.50 9.61 5.42
CA LYS A 22 -7.56 10.96 6.01
C LYS A 22 -6.64 11.17 7.21
N GLY A 23 -5.96 10.13 7.68
CA GLY A 23 -5.04 10.26 8.80
C GLY A 23 -4.52 8.91 9.31
N PHE A 24 -3.53 9.00 10.19
CA PHE A 24 -2.90 7.85 10.83
C PHE A 24 -3.71 7.37 12.06
N PRO A 25 -3.68 6.07 12.39
CA PRO A 25 -4.30 5.54 13.60
C PRO A 25 -3.61 6.05 14.88
N PRO A 26 -4.32 6.14 16.03
CA PRO A 26 -3.70 6.37 17.33
C PRO A 26 -2.55 5.41 17.55
N ARG A 27 -1.50 5.91 18.21
CA ARG A 27 -0.37 5.10 18.62
C ARG A 27 -0.81 4.19 19.77
N LEU A 28 -0.15 3.03 19.88
CA LEU A 28 -0.32 2.18 21.06
C LEU A 28 0.25 2.91 22.30
N PRO A 29 -0.22 2.61 23.53
CA PRO A 29 0.26 3.27 24.75
C PRO A 29 1.79 3.23 24.91
N GLU A 30 2.42 2.15 24.46
CA GLU A 30 3.87 1.94 24.47
C GLU A 30 4.64 2.71 23.37
N GLN A 31 3.94 3.37 22.45
CA GLN A 31 4.50 4.13 21.34
C GLN A 31 4.32 5.64 21.59
N PRO A 32 5.25 6.31 22.29
CA PRO A 32 5.06 7.68 22.76
C PRO A 32 4.96 8.71 21.63
N ASN A 33 5.56 8.41 20.48
CA ASN A 33 5.63 9.32 19.35
C ASN A 33 5.13 8.67 18.06
N PHE A 34 4.45 9.48 17.25
CA PHE A 34 4.35 9.32 15.80
C PHE A 34 5.56 10.00 15.15
N TYR A 35 6.02 9.47 14.03
CA TYR A 35 7.07 10.11 13.24
C TYR A 35 6.75 10.09 11.75
N SER A 36 7.20 11.14 11.07
CA SER A 36 7.23 11.21 9.61
C SER A 36 8.66 11.52 9.16
N VAL A 37 9.02 11.09 7.95
CA VAL A 37 10.33 11.37 7.36
C VAL A 37 10.18 12.40 6.25
N LEU A 38 11.22 13.20 6.04
CA LEU A 38 11.20 14.26 5.02
C LEU A 38 11.79 13.83 3.67
N SER A 39 12.25 12.58 3.57
CA SER A 39 12.85 12.00 2.37
C SER A 39 12.10 10.75 1.93
N LYS A 40 11.65 10.75 0.67
CA LYS A 40 11.05 9.58 0.03
C LYS A 40 12.01 8.38 0.07
N HIS A 41 13.28 8.61 -0.26
CA HIS A 41 14.29 7.56 -0.32
C HIS A 41 14.51 6.91 1.05
N TYR A 42 14.47 7.69 2.14
CA TYR A 42 14.57 7.14 3.49
C TYR A 42 13.34 6.29 3.85
N ALA A 43 12.14 6.74 3.49
CA ALA A 43 10.93 5.94 3.67
C ALA A 43 10.97 4.61 2.89
N GLU A 44 11.48 4.62 1.66
CA GLU A 44 11.68 3.40 0.85
C GLU A 44 12.67 2.45 1.51
N GLN A 45 13.80 2.95 2.01
CA GLN A 45 14.79 2.12 2.72
C GLN A 45 14.19 1.45 3.95
N MET A 46 13.45 2.19 4.77
CA MET A 46 12.80 1.63 5.95
C MET A 46 11.73 0.58 5.57
N ALA A 47 10.90 0.88 4.57
CA ALA A 47 9.89 -0.04 4.08
C ALA A 47 10.50 -1.35 3.54
N MET A 48 11.62 -1.25 2.82
CA MET A 48 12.31 -2.39 2.22
C MET A 48 13.15 -3.19 3.20
N ASN A 49 13.80 -2.56 4.18
CA ASN A 49 14.80 -3.23 5.01
C ASN A 49 14.26 -3.64 6.38
N TRP A 50 13.23 -2.96 6.90
CA TRP A 50 12.72 -3.22 8.25
C TRP A 50 11.33 -3.86 8.21
N ASN A 51 10.40 -3.32 7.42
CA ASN A 51 9.03 -3.81 7.42
C ASN A 51 8.84 -5.16 6.70
N THR A 52 9.70 -5.51 5.74
CA THR A 52 9.60 -6.81 5.03
C THR A 52 10.02 -7.99 5.89
N ASP A 53 10.86 -7.78 6.89
CA ASP A 53 11.40 -8.83 7.75
C ASP A 53 10.72 -8.85 9.14
N ASP A 54 9.81 -7.92 9.40
CA ASP A 54 9.08 -7.79 10.67
C ASP A 54 7.66 -8.38 10.59
N ALA A 55 7.37 -9.33 11.48
CA ALA A 55 6.07 -9.95 11.60
C ALA A 55 4.98 -8.95 12.02
N GLN A 56 5.30 -7.95 12.84
CA GLN A 56 4.34 -6.90 13.24
C GLN A 56 3.97 -5.97 12.09
N SER A 57 4.74 -5.97 11.01
CA SER A 57 4.47 -5.26 9.77
C SER A 57 3.73 -6.14 8.75
N GLY A 58 3.45 -7.41 9.09
CA GLY A 58 2.89 -8.39 8.16
C GLY A 58 3.84 -8.74 7.03
N PHE A 59 5.16 -8.62 7.24
CA PHE A 59 6.22 -8.86 6.24
C PHE A 59 6.05 -8.03 4.97
N SER A 60 5.65 -6.76 5.10
CA SER A 60 5.53 -5.83 3.96
C SER A 60 5.68 -4.39 4.41
N GLY A 61 6.31 -3.58 3.55
CA GLY A 61 6.48 -2.14 3.76
C GLY A 61 5.76 -1.35 2.70
N PHE A 62 4.80 -0.53 3.12
CA PHE A 62 4.07 0.41 2.28
C PHE A 62 4.63 1.81 2.47
N VAL A 63 5.00 2.47 1.39
CA VAL A 63 5.47 3.85 1.42
C VAL A 63 4.30 4.78 1.19
N THR A 64 3.99 5.59 2.20
CA THR A 64 2.93 6.59 2.13
C THR A 64 3.52 7.99 2.01
N GLU A 65 2.80 8.88 1.32
CA GLU A 65 3.10 10.32 1.29
C GLU A 65 1.84 11.16 1.51
N TRP A 66 2.02 12.38 2.01
CA TRP A 66 0.94 13.35 2.14
C TRP A 66 1.50 14.77 2.18
N ASP A 67 0.66 15.74 1.88
CA ASP A 67 1.04 17.15 1.88
C ASP A 67 0.57 17.86 3.15
N MET A 68 1.38 18.80 3.62
CA MET A 68 1.08 19.58 4.82
C MET A 68 1.61 21.01 4.69
N ASN A 69 1.00 21.92 5.47
CA ASN A 69 1.46 23.30 5.53
C ASN A 69 2.85 23.38 6.19
N GLU A 70 3.77 24.05 5.52
CA GLU A 70 5.15 24.20 5.97
C GLU A 70 5.27 24.99 7.29
N SER A 71 4.38 25.97 7.51
CA SER A 71 4.31 26.71 8.77
C SER A 71 3.90 25.84 9.95
N TYR A 72 3.17 24.73 9.72
CA TYR A 72 2.87 23.76 10.76
C TYR A 72 4.05 22.80 10.97
N ILE A 73 4.66 22.30 9.88
CA ILE A 73 5.86 21.45 9.93
C ILE A 73 7.00 22.11 10.73
N ASN A 74 7.22 23.41 10.54
CA ASN A 74 8.29 24.15 11.22
C ASN A 74 8.11 24.27 12.74
N LYS A 75 6.95 23.87 13.28
CA LYS A 75 6.66 23.82 14.72
C LYS A 75 6.87 22.44 15.32
N LEU A 76 7.10 21.41 14.49
CA LEU A 76 7.30 20.04 14.94
C LEU A 76 8.77 19.80 15.31
N ASP A 77 8.99 18.90 16.25
CA ASP A 77 10.32 18.55 16.72
C ASP A 77 11.07 17.77 15.63
N ARG A 78 12.16 18.37 15.12
CA ARG A 78 13.03 17.72 14.14
C ARG A 78 14.12 16.94 14.82
N GLN A 79 14.28 15.68 14.42
CA GLN A 79 15.35 14.79 14.84
C GLN A 79 16.15 14.34 13.61
N ILE A 80 17.46 14.19 13.77
CA ILE A 80 18.34 13.57 12.76
C ILE A 80 18.79 12.23 13.32
N VAL A 81 18.42 11.13 12.67
CA VAL A 81 18.67 9.77 13.17
C VAL A 81 19.76 9.09 12.33
N GLY A 82 21.00 9.11 12.81
CA GLY A 82 22.13 8.55 12.07
C GLY A 82 22.71 9.54 11.07
N THR A 83 22.34 9.44 9.78
CA THR A 83 22.89 10.35 8.74
C THR A 83 22.02 11.59 8.57
N ALA A 84 22.57 12.66 7.98
CA ALA A 84 21.83 13.89 7.70
C ALA A 84 20.62 13.71 6.75
N LEU A 85 20.53 12.59 6.04
CA LEU A 85 19.39 12.25 5.18
C LEU A 85 18.23 11.59 5.94
N HIS A 86 18.46 11.18 7.18
CA HIS A 86 17.48 10.53 8.05
C HIS A 86 16.85 11.56 8.98
N GLU A 87 16.22 12.57 8.38
CA GLU A 87 15.45 13.56 9.11
C GLU A 87 14.05 13.02 9.43
N GLU A 88 13.69 13.11 10.70
CA GLU A 88 12.38 12.73 11.23
C GLU A 88 11.71 13.94 11.89
N LEU A 89 10.39 14.03 11.74
CA LEU A 89 9.54 14.93 12.52
C LEU A 89 8.77 14.10 13.52
N TRP A 90 9.03 14.33 14.80
CA TRP A 90 8.37 13.61 15.88
C TRP A 90 7.15 14.40 16.37
N VAL A 91 6.06 13.67 16.60
CA VAL A 91 4.78 14.21 17.07
C VAL A 91 4.34 13.34 18.23
N PRO A 92 4.14 13.92 19.43
CA PRO A 92 3.63 13.15 20.56
C PRO A 92 2.30 12.47 20.22
N ALA A 93 2.09 11.25 20.71
CA ALA A 93 0.93 10.42 20.38
C ALA A 93 -0.40 11.15 20.65
N GLU A 94 -0.48 11.93 21.72
CA GLU A 94 -1.65 12.73 22.10
C GLU A 94 -1.93 13.89 21.14
N GLN A 95 -0.93 14.35 20.37
CA GLN A 95 -1.06 15.41 19.38
C GLN A 95 -1.40 14.87 17.98
N LEU A 96 -1.32 13.55 17.76
CA LEU A 96 -1.61 12.92 16.47
C LEU A 96 -3.01 13.25 15.92
N PRO A 97 -4.09 13.33 16.74
CA PRO A 97 -5.39 13.78 16.25
C PRO A 97 -5.33 15.18 15.62
N ARG A 98 -4.62 16.12 16.24
CA ARG A 98 -4.42 17.47 15.70
C ARG A 98 -3.53 17.45 14.46
N PHE A 99 -2.48 16.63 14.45
CA PHE A 99 -1.63 16.44 13.28
C PHE A 99 -2.43 15.98 12.05
N ASN A 100 -3.31 15.00 12.23
CA ASN A 100 -4.16 14.48 11.15
C ASN A 100 -5.05 15.57 10.53
N THR A 101 -5.52 16.57 11.29
CA THR A 101 -6.32 17.68 10.72
C THR A 101 -5.52 18.64 9.84
N GLN A 102 -4.18 18.58 9.90
CA GLN A 102 -3.30 19.40 9.08
C GLN A 102 -2.92 18.74 7.74
N ILE A 103 -3.30 17.46 7.54
CA ILE A 103 -3.08 16.75 6.28
C ILE A 103 -3.94 17.39 5.20
N GLN A 104 -3.29 17.76 4.09
CA GLN A 104 -3.95 18.33 2.92
C GLN A 104 -4.28 17.22 1.92
N GLY A 105 -5.57 17.07 1.60
CA GLY A 105 -6.04 16.05 0.66
C GLY A 105 -6.18 14.67 1.29
N ALA A 106 -5.39 13.70 0.83
CA ALA A 106 -5.38 12.32 1.29
C ALA A 106 -3.94 11.81 1.39
N ILE A 107 -3.74 10.83 2.28
CA ILE A 107 -2.53 10.01 2.30
C ILE A 107 -2.53 9.15 1.02
N ARG A 108 -1.41 9.16 0.31
CA ARG A 108 -1.24 8.44 -0.96
C ARG A 108 -0.27 7.29 -0.76
N LEU A 109 -0.65 6.12 -1.24
CA LEU A 109 0.26 4.98 -1.36
C LEU A 109 1.10 5.15 -2.63
N ILE A 110 2.41 5.26 -2.48
CA ILE A 110 3.32 5.53 -3.61
C ILE A 110 4.24 4.39 -3.97
N ASP A 111 4.50 3.49 -3.02
CA ASP A 111 5.24 2.28 -3.26
C ASP A 111 4.92 1.17 -2.25
N VAL A 112 5.27 -0.06 -2.59
CA VAL A 112 5.14 -1.22 -1.70
C VAL A 112 6.25 -2.24 -1.97
N TYR A 113 6.72 -2.83 -0.88
CA TYR A 113 7.74 -3.87 -0.82
C TYR A 113 7.18 -5.07 -0.04
N TYR A 114 7.41 -6.27 -0.56
CA TYR A 114 6.89 -7.51 0.01
C TYR A 114 8.07 -8.38 0.45
N GLY A 115 8.04 -8.81 1.71
CA GLY A 115 9.00 -9.75 2.26
C GLY A 115 8.74 -11.17 1.78
N SER A 116 9.73 -12.05 1.99
CA SER A 116 9.65 -13.47 1.60
C SER A 116 8.54 -14.23 2.31
N GLN A 117 8.16 -13.79 3.52
CA GLN A 117 7.09 -14.38 4.33
C GLN A 117 5.73 -13.69 4.15
N TYR A 118 5.61 -12.76 3.19
CA TYR A 118 4.37 -12.04 2.94
C TYR A 118 3.25 -12.99 2.47
N LYS A 119 2.11 -12.97 3.18
CA LYS A 119 0.91 -13.73 2.81
C LYS A 119 -0.31 -12.87 2.51
N CYS A 120 -0.29 -11.59 2.90
CA CYS A 120 -1.45 -10.69 2.92
C CYS A 120 -2.63 -11.22 3.74
N GLU A 121 -2.49 -11.21 5.07
CA GLU A 121 -3.57 -11.51 6.00
C GLU A 121 -4.38 -10.24 6.27
N ILE A 122 -5.39 -9.98 5.44
CA ILE A 122 -6.36 -8.92 5.67
C ILE A 122 -7.46 -9.50 6.56
N SER A 123 -7.67 -8.89 7.72
CA SER A 123 -8.80 -9.23 8.59
C SER A 123 -10.08 -8.63 8.01
N GLY A 124 -10.97 -9.45 7.47
CA GLY A 124 -12.24 -9.01 6.89
C GLY A 124 -13.09 -10.17 6.37
N ASP A 125 -14.34 -9.88 6.01
CA ASP A 125 -15.35 -10.90 5.71
C ASP A 125 -15.17 -11.64 4.37
N PHE A 126 -14.30 -11.22 3.43
CA PHE A 126 -14.25 -11.85 2.09
C PHE A 126 -12.87 -11.95 1.41
N VAL A 127 -12.82 -12.95 0.52
CA VAL A 127 -11.74 -13.94 0.31
C VAL A 127 -11.35 -14.57 1.64
N SER A 128 -11.85 -15.79 1.90
CA SER A 128 -11.90 -16.42 3.23
C SER A 128 -10.72 -15.99 4.11
N ALA A 129 -11.04 -15.38 5.26
CA ALA A 129 -10.04 -15.00 6.25
C ALA A 129 -9.00 -16.13 6.39
N GLY A 130 -7.73 -15.80 6.11
CA GLY A 130 -6.64 -16.76 6.06
C GLY A 130 -6.20 -17.23 4.66
N THR A 131 -6.80 -16.71 3.58
CA THR A 131 -6.27 -16.95 2.22
C THR A 131 -5.01 -16.15 1.97
N ASN A 132 -4.03 -16.80 1.34
CA ASN A 132 -2.80 -16.15 0.96
C ASN A 132 -2.95 -15.37 -0.37
N VAL A 133 -1.98 -14.50 -0.65
CA VAL A 133 -1.94 -13.64 -1.83
C VAL A 133 -2.07 -14.38 -3.18
N VAL A 134 -1.65 -15.65 -3.27
CA VAL A 134 -1.80 -16.48 -4.47
C VAL A 134 -3.25 -16.96 -4.62
N GLU A 135 -3.86 -17.46 -3.54
CA GLU A 135 -5.25 -17.90 -3.53
C GLU A 135 -6.21 -16.74 -3.87
N GLN A 136 -5.90 -15.55 -3.37
CA GLN A 136 -6.62 -14.32 -3.72
C GLN A 136 -6.57 -14.02 -5.23
N PHE A 137 -5.41 -14.20 -5.87
CA PHE A 137 -5.28 -14.03 -7.31
C PHE A 137 -6.13 -15.05 -8.09
N LEU A 138 -6.07 -16.32 -7.67
CA LEU A 138 -6.83 -17.40 -8.29
C LEU A 138 -8.35 -17.19 -8.12
N PHE A 139 -8.80 -16.65 -7.00
CA PHE A 139 -10.18 -16.25 -6.80
C PHE A 139 -10.66 -15.26 -7.89
N PHE A 140 -9.92 -14.17 -8.12
CA PHE A 140 -10.26 -13.22 -9.18
C PHE A 140 -10.20 -13.84 -10.58
N LYS A 141 -9.26 -14.77 -10.81
CA LYS A 141 -9.22 -15.53 -12.07
C LYS A 141 -10.51 -16.33 -12.27
N VAL A 142 -10.97 -17.06 -11.26
CA VAL A 142 -12.23 -17.83 -11.35
C VAL A 142 -13.39 -16.89 -11.65
N MET A 143 -13.46 -15.71 -11.02
CA MET A 143 -14.50 -14.71 -11.32
C MET A 143 -14.45 -14.26 -12.79
N LEU A 144 -13.26 -13.99 -13.32
CA LEU A 144 -13.09 -13.60 -14.73
C LEU A 144 -13.48 -14.72 -15.70
N ASP A 145 -13.16 -15.96 -15.37
CA ASP A 145 -13.51 -17.13 -16.20
C ASP A 145 -15.02 -17.35 -16.22
N CYS A 146 -15.75 -16.99 -15.16
CA CYS A 146 -17.21 -16.91 -15.15
C CYS A 146 -17.71 -15.78 -16.07
N ASN A 147 -17.36 -14.52 -15.77
CA ASN A 147 -17.56 -13.36 -16.65
C ASN A 147 -16.85 -12.09 -16.12
N ALA A 148 -16.64 -11.13 -17.02
CA ALA A 148 -15.98 -9.86 -16.68
C ALA A 148 -16.77 -8.97 -15.71
N LEU A 149 -18.10 -9.08 -15.66
CA LEU A 149 -18.93 -8.28 -14.76
C LEU A 149 -18.78 -8.73 -13.30
N ASP A 150 -18.70 -10.04 -13.06
CA ASP A 150 -18.47 -10.60 -11.73
C ASP A 150 -17.06 -10.31 -11.24
N LEU A 151 -16.04 -10.37 -12.11
CA LEU A 151 -14.71 -9.85 -11.78
C LEU A 151 -14.79 -8.39 -11.33
N ARG A 152 -15.47 -7.52 -12.10
CA ARG A 152 -15.58 -6.09 -11.76
C ARG A 152 -16.23 -5.87 -10.40
N ARG A 153 -17.32 -6.59 -10.11
CA ARG A 153 -18.02 -6.53 -8.82
C ARG A 153 -17.12 -6.95 -7.68
N GLU A 154 -16.35 -8.01 -7.84
CA GLU A 154 -15.43 -8.47 -6.81
C GLU A 154 -14.22 -7.54 -6.64
N VAL A 155 -13.72 -6.93 -7.71
CA VAL A 155 -12.69 -5.87 -7.61
C VAL A 155 -13.23 -4.67 -6.85
N GLU A 156 -14.49 -4.28 -7.07
CA GLU A 156 -15.14 -3.17 -6.36
C GLU A 156 -15.34 -3.48 -4.89
N ARG A 157 -15.84 -4.67 -4.59
CA ARG A 157 -16.07 -5.14 -3.22
C ARG A 157 -14.76 -5.26 -2.43
N ASN A 158 -13.72 -5.78 -3.06
CA ASN A 158 -12.42 -6.09 -2.44
C ASN A 158 -11.33 -5.08 -2.84
N TRP A 159 -11.71 -3.82 -3.09
CA TRP A 159 -10.81 -2.81 -3.64
C TRP A 159 -9.55 -2.59 -2.79
N GLN A 160 -9.65 -2.67 -1.46
CA GLN A 160 -8.49 -2.52 -0.56
C GLN A 160 -7.48 -3.66 -0.77
N LEU A 161 -7.95 -4.89 -0.86
CA LEU A 161 -7.12 -6.06 -1.14
C LEU A 161 -6.41 -5.90 -2.49
N VAL A 162 -7.16 -5.49 -3.53
CA VAL A 162 -6.57 -5.21 -4.84
C VAL A 162 -5.53 -4.10 -4.76
N LEU A 163 -5.80 -2.98 -4.09
CA LEU A 163 -4.84 -1.89 -3.92
C LEU A 163 -3.52 -2.35 -3.28
N LEU A 164 -3.60 -3.17 -2.23
CA LEU A 164 -2.44 -3.63 -1.47
C LEU A 164 -1.63 -4.71 -2.19
N ASN A 165 -2.28 -5.56 -3.00
CA ASN A 165 -1.65 -6.74 -3.60
C ASN A 165 -1.37 -6.63 -5.11
N PHE A 166 -1.91 -5.64 -5.81
CA PHE A 166 -1.80 -5.62 -7.27
C PHE A 166 -0.35 -5.63 -7.76
N LYS A 167 0.54 -4.85 -7.13
CA LYS A 167 1.96 -4.84 -7.46
C LYS A 167 2.61 -6.21 -7.21
N PHE A 168 2.23 -6.92 -6.14
CA PHE A 168 2.67 -8.29 -5.91
C PHE A 168 2.32 -9.18 -7.09
N TRP A 169 1.05 -9.19 -7.53
CA TRP A 169 0.63 -10.03 -8.65
C TRP A 169 1.29 -9.64 -9.96
N VAL A 170 1.54 -8.36 -10.20
CA VAL A 170 2.32 -7.89 -11.36
C VAL A 170 3.72 -8.51 -11.35
N LEU A 171 4.42 -8.49 -10.22
CA LEU A 171 5.81 -8.94 -10.09
C LEU A 171 5.97 -10.47 -9.97
N ALA A 172 5.00 -11.17 -9.39
CA ALA A 172 5.09 -12.61 -9.12
C ALA A 172 5.25 -13.45 -10.40
N ASP A 173 5.99 -14.55 -10.34
CA ASP A 173 6.09 -15.44 -11.50
C ASP A 173 4.72 -16.09 -11.81
N PRO A 174 4.27 -16.21 -13.08
CA PRO A 174 3.01 -16.89 -13.41
C PRO A 174 2.91 -18.32 -12.84
N PHE A 175 4.03 -19.06 -12.81
CA PHE A 175 4.09 -20.40 -12.22
C PHE A 175 3.82 -20.37 -10.72
N GLN A 176 4.36 -19.38 -10.00
CA GLN A 176 4.06 -19.16 -8.57
C GLN A 176 2.58 -18.85 -8.35
N LEU A 177 1.95 -18.15 -9.29
CA LEU A 177 0.51 -17.85 -9.26
C LEU A 177 -0.38 -19.02 -9.73
N GLY A 178 0.21 -20.12 -10.21
CA GLY A 178 -0.54 -21.27 -10.72
C GLY A 178 -1.29 -21.01 -12.03
N VAL A 179 -0.83 -20.07 -12.87
CA VAL A 179 -1.50 -19.69 -14.12
C VAL A 179 -0.52 -19.55 -15.29
N SER A 180 -1.02 -19.61 -16.52
CA SER A 180 -0.23 -19.24 -17.69
C SER A 180 0.04 -17.73 -17.75
N ARG A 181 1.10 -17.34 -18.47
CA ARG A 181 1.42 -15.93 -18.74
C ARG A 181 0.25 -15.18 -19.40
N LYS A 182 -0.49 -15.84 -20.30
CA LYS A 182 -1.65 -15.28 -21.01
C LYS A 182 -2.81 -15.02 -20.05
N GLU A 183 -3.11 -15.96 -19.16
CA GLU A 183 -4.14 -15.79 -18.14
C GLU A 183 -3.79 -14.68 -17.15
N LYS A 184 -2.54 -14.65 -16.68
CA LYS A 184 -2.04 -13.58 -15.82
C LYS A 184 -2.22 -12.21 -16.48
N GLN A 185 -1.78 -12.06 -17.72
CA GLN A 185 -1.87 -10.80 -18.45
C GLN A 185 -3.32 -10.37 -18.69
N ARG A 186 -4.20 -11.33 -19.02
CA ARG A 186 -5.63 -11.07 -19.21
C ARG A 186 -6.27 -10.57 -17.90
N LEU A 187 -6.06 -11.28 -16.79
CA LEU A 187 -6.65 -10.90 -15.51
C LEU A 187 -6.17 -9.53 -15.04
N LEU A 188 -4.86 -9.30 -15.02
CA LEU A 188 -4.30 -8.02 -14.61
C LEU A 188 -4.75 -6.86 -15.50
N GLY A 189 -4.93 -7.10 -16.81
CA GLY A 189 -5.49 -6.13 -17.75
C GLY A 189 -6.94 -5.76 -17.43
N GLU A 190 -7.80 -6.76 -17.21
CA GLU A 190 -9.20 -6.54 -16.85
C GLU A 190 -9.36 -5.85 -15.48
N MET A 191 -8.57 -6.25 -14.49
CA MET A 191 -8.53 -5.58 -13.18
C MET A 191 -8.09 -4.12 -13.31
N THR A 192 -7.08 -3.83 -14.15
CA THR A 192 -6.62 -2.46 -14.42
C THR A 192 -7.73 -1.62 -15.07
N ASN A 193 -8.45 -2.19 -16.04
CA ASN A 193 -9.56 -1.53 -16.70
C ASN A 193 -10.71 -1.25 -15.71
N ALA A 194 -11.10 -2.24 -14.92
CA ALA A 194 -12.11 -2.09 -13.88
C ALA A 194 -11.74 -0.99 -12.86
N TRP A 195 -10.48 -0.98 -12.41
CA TRP A 195 -9.97 -0.03 -11.41
C TRP A 195 -10.17 1.44 -11.81
N GLN A 196 -9.97 1.76 -13.09
CA GLN A 196 -10.15 3.14 -13.60
C GLN A 196 -11.55 3.70 -13.37
N PHE A 197 -12.56 2.83 -13.23
CA PHE A 197 -13.94 3.24 -12.97
C PHE A 197 -14.33 3.12 -11.49
N ILE A 198 -13.65 2.26 -10.72
CA ILE A 198 -13.99 1.95 -9.32
C ILE A 198 -13.30 2.92 -8.34
N ARG A 199 -11.99 3.17 -8.56
CA ARG A 199 -11.15 4.06 -7.73
C ARG A 199 -10.21 4.90 -8.60
N PRO A 200 -10.73 5.75 -9.52
CA PRO A 200 -9.89 6.61 -10.38
C PRO A 200 -8.94 7.52 -9.59
N GLU A 201 -9.31 7.88 -8.36
CA GLU A 201 -8.56 8.72 -7.44
C GLU A 201 -7.36 8.02 -6.80
N LEU A 202 -7.32 6.68 -6.81
CA LEU A 202 -6.25 5.88 -6.20
C LEU A 202 -5.31 5.30 -7.24
N ARG A 203 -4.01 5.48 -7.03
CA ARG A 203 -2.98 4.90 -7.87
C ARG A 203 -2.88 3.38 -7.62
N LEU A 204 -3.19 2.60 -8.64
CA LEU A 204 -2.91 1.16 -8.67
C LEU A 204 -1.44 0.92 -9.05
N LEU A 205 -0.61 0.55 -8.08
CA LEU A 205 0.85 0.40 -8.26
C LEU A 205 1.21 -0.78 -9.17
N GLY A 206 2.14 -0.59 -10.11
CA GLY A 206 2.60 -1.63 -11.03
C GLY A 206 1.78 -1.76 -12.32
N LYS A 207 0.65 -1.04 -12.45
CA LYS A 207 -0.17 -1.09 -13.68
C LYS A 207 0.60 -0.70 -14.94
N GLU A 208 1.56 0.21 -14.81
CA GLU A 208 2.46 0.67 -15.87
C GLU A 208 3.33 -0.46 -16.45
N MET A 209 3.66 -1.46 -15.64
CA MET A 209 4.49 -2.60 -16.05
C MET A 209 3.71 -3.57 -16.95
N ILE A 210 2.38 -3.61 -16.83
CA ILE A 210 1.50 -4.43 -17.68
C ILE A 210 1.45 -3.86 -19.10
N ILE A 211 1.40 -2.53 -19.22
CA ILE A 211 1.30 -1.83 -20.50
C ILE A 211 2.62 -1.98 -21.30
N ASN A 212 3.76 -1.87 -20.62
CA ASN A 212 5.08 -1.98 -21.25
C ASN A 212 5.48 -3.42 -21.65
N GLY A 213 4.84 -4.43 -21.07
CA GLY A 213 5.03 -5.84 -21.46
C GLY A 213 4.56 -6.19 -22.88
N LYS A 214 3.84 -5.28 -23.57
CA LYS A 214 3.52 -5.42 -25.01
C LYS A 214 4.66 -4.98 -25.95
N LYS A 215 5.67 -4.25 -25.48
CA LYS A 215 6.74 -3.68 -26.34
C LYS A 215 8.02 -4.52 -26.44
N HIS A 216 8.12 -5.65 -25.73
CA HIS A 216 9.31 -6.52 -25.75
C HIS A 216 9.02 -7.93 -26.28
N ALA A 217 7.98 -8.07 -27.11
CA ALA A 217 7.69 -9.29 -27.84
C ALA A 217 7.58 -8.95 -29.34
N GLU A 218 8.69 -8.48 -29.91
CA GLU A 218 8.97 -8.50 -31.35
C GLU A 218 10.36 -9.10 -31.55
#